data_AF-A0AAD9GCH9-F1
#
_entry.id   AF-A0AAD9GCH9-F1
#
_cell.length_a   1.000
_cell.length_b   1.000
_cell.length_c   1.000
_cell.angle_alpha   90.00
_cell.angle_beta   90.00
_cell.angle_gamma   90.00
#
_symmetry.space_group_name_H-M   'P 1'
#
loop_
_entity.id
_entity.type
_entity.pdbx_description
1 polymer ?
#
loop_
_entity_poly.entity_id
_entity_poly.type
_entity_poly.pdbx_seq_one_letter_code
_entity_poly.pdbx_strand_id
1 'polypeptide(L)'
;MYDPQRQKDTLAELRIHCNLMMDEFTSEFCNLDPKRQSEVLRQINSRIKKIDRSQLMWLRRTCVMPCVDMIYILLAISVGWINKEHGSTMDTAPVIASDFMYNILTDQMSQDSFYDKMIMTQLKHKTIQLMVGTYDMIGSSKIRSRMFASHKVFFTTLYPKHPVVHIDELRFIGYLISSIYSRGQGGDGGEGLCRELLFIKNPDTDGILAYGYSPDVTGDFPDIWALVFSSISHEDSSFVFDVFRPNTLDIRSDDIESAKNRISERLRIALEAKQFSYFDDADSLTEEEASFSGTDDEVDAAGSQSQ
;
A
#
# COMPACT_ATOMS: atom_id res chain seq x y z
N MET A 1 -15.73 -18.11 -3.14
CA MET A 1 -16.45 -19.04 -2.23
C MET A 1 -15.42 -19.94 -1.57
N TYR A 2 -15.31 -19.84 -0.24
CA TYR A 2 -14.31 -20.51 0.60
C TYR A 2 -14.60 -22.00 0.80
N ASP A 3 -13.55 -22.82 0.85
CA ASP A 3 -13.59 -24.22 1.26
C ASP A 3 -13.12 -24.31 2.73
N PRO A 4 -14.03 -24.63 3.68
CA PRO A 4 -13.74 -24.70 5.11
C PRO A 4 -12.78 -25.82 5.52
N GLN A 5 -12.36 -26.69 4.60
CA GLN A 5 -11.38 -27.75 4.88
C GLN A 5 -9.92 -27.36 4.57
N ARG A 6 -9.67 -26.13 4.09
CA ARG A 6 -8.34 -25.74 3.61
C ARG A 6 -7.39 -25.42 4.77
N GLN A 7 -6.54 -26.38 5.13
CA GLN A 7 -5.39 -26.12 6.03
C GLN A 7 -4.42 -25.12 5.37
N LYS A 8 -3.79 -24.26 6.19
CA LYS A 8 -2.73 -23.37 5.71
C LYS A 8 -1.57 -24.23 5.21
N ASP A 9 -1.43 -24.33 3.89
CA ASP A 9 -0.37 -25.12 3.29
C ASP A 9 1.00 -24.60 3.75
N THR A 10 1.84 -25.49 4.30
CA THR A 10 3.21 -25.10 4.69
C THR A 10 4.11 -24.97 3.46
N LEU A 11 5.19 -24.17 3.53
CA LEU A 11 6.20 -24.11 2.46
C LEU A 11 6.76 -25.51 2.13
N ALA A 12 6.80 -26.41 3.12
CA ALA A 12 7.17 -27.81 2.94
C ALA A 12 6.16 -28.59 2.09
N GLU A 13 4.85 -28.36 2.26
CA GLU A 13 3.81 -28.99 1.45
C GLU A 13 3.76 -28.43 0.02
N LEU A 14 4.11 -27.16 -0.18
CA LEU A 14 4.31 -26.60 -1.52
C LEU A 14 5.50 -27.27 -2.20
N ARG A 15 6.63 -27.41 -1.49
CA ARG A 15 7.83 -28.11 -1.98
C ARG A 15 7.55 -29.56 -2.37
N ILE A 16 6.88 -30.30 -1.49
CA ILE A 16 6.51 -31.71 -1.72
C ILE A 16 5.58 -31.83 -2.91
N HIS A 17 4.56 -30.96 -3.00
CA HIS A 17 3.65 -30.94 -4.14
C HIS A 17 4.36 -30.63 -5.46
N CYS A 18 5.34 -29.73 -5.44
CA CYS A 18 6.15 -29.40 -6.61
C CYS A 18 7.24 -30.45 -6.92
N ASN A 19 7.35 -31.50 -6.09
CA ASN A 19 8.39 -32.52 -6.13
C ASN A 19 9.81 -31.93 -6.25
N LEU A 20 10.07 -30.86 -5.47
CA LEU A 20 11.35 -30.17 -5.45
C LEU A 20 12.25 -30.75 -4.35
N MET A 21 13.49 -31.06 -4.72
CA MET A 21 14.54 -31.36 -3.74
C MET A 21 14.87 -30.09 -2.93
N MET A 22 15.53 -30.24 -1.77
CA MET A 22 15.79 -29.09 -0.89
C MET A 22 16.75 -28.06 -1.52
N ASP A 23 17.76 -28.54 -2.23
CA ASP A 23 18.69 -27.74 -3.03
C ASP A 23 17.97 -27.00 -4.15
N GLU A 24 17.08 -27.68 -4.87
CA GLU A 24 16.25 -27.09 -5.92
C GLU A 24 15.29 -26.02 -5.39
N PHE A 25 14.65 -26.30 -4.25
CA PHE A 25 13.68 -25.41 -3.60
C PHE A 25 14.33 -24.13 -3.06
N THR A 26 15.61 -24.19 -2.70
CA THR A 26 16.37 -23.04 -2.16
C THR A 26 17.21 -22.32 -3.23
N SER A 27 17.38 -22.92 -4.41
CA SER A 27 18.08 -22.32 -5.55
C SER A 27 17.23 -21.32 -6.35
N GLU A 28 17.88 -20.50 -7.18
CA GLU A 28 17.15 -19.63 -8.12
C GLU A 28 16.31 -20.47 -9.09
N PHE A 29 15.05 -20.07 -9.29
CA PHE A 29 14.12 -20.80 -10.16
C PHE A 29 14.65 -20.99 -11.59
N CYS A 30 15.43 -20.02 -12.09
CA CYS A 30 16.03 -20.08 -13.43
C CYS A 30 17.13 -21.14 -13.57
N ASN A 31 17.68 -21.64 -12.46
CA ASN A 31 18.68 -22.71 -12.46
C ASN A 31 18.05 -24.10 -12.64
N LEU A 32 16.74 -24.23 -12.50
CA LEU A 32 16.03 -25.47 -12.81
C LEU A 32 16.00 -25.71 -14.32
N ASP A 33 16.00 -26.98 -14.75
CA ASP A 33 15.83 -27.32 -16.16
C ASP A 33 14.52 -26.72 -16.72
N PRO A 34 14.48 -26.21 -17.96
CA PRO A 34 13.29 -25.55 -18.52
C PRO A 34 12.01 -26.42 -18.51
N LYS A 35 12.16 -27.74 -18.67
CA LYS A 35 11.05 -28.70 -18.55
C LYS A 35 10.50 -28.73 -17.12
N ARG A 36 11.39 -28.68 -16.14
CA ARG A 36 11.10 -28.69 -14.70
C ARG A 36 10.50 -27.36 -14.24
N GLN A 37 10.99 -26.23 -14.76
CA GLN A 37 10.36 -24.93 -14.57
C GLN A 37 8.89 -24.95 -15.03
N SER A 38 8.64 -25.49 -16.23
CA SER A 38 7.29 -25.60 -16.79
C SER A 38 6.37 -26.52 -15.98
N GLU A 39 6.91 -27.64 -15.49
CA GLU A 39 6.24 -28.59 -14.60
C GLU A 39 5.80 -27.93 -13.28
N VAL A 40 6.74 -27.27 -12.60
CA VAL A 40 6.50 -26.55 -11.34
C VAL A 40 5.45 -25.46 -11.53
N LEU A 41 5.57 -24.63 -12.58
CA LEU A 41 4.59 -23.58 -12.87
C LEU A 41 3.20 -24.15 -13.15
N ARG A 42 3.10 -25.29 -13.84
CA ARG A 42 1.81 -25.97 -14.09
C ARG A 42 1.19 -26.47 -12.78
N GLN A 43 2.00 -27.08 -11.92
CA GLN A 43 1.56 -27.61 -10.64
C GLN A 43 1.13 -26.47 -9.69
N ILE A 44 1.92 -25.40 -9.60
CA ILE A 44 1.56 -24.18 -8.87
C ILE A 44 0.26 -23.59 -9.44
N ASN A 45 0.13 -23.41 -10.76
CA ASN A 45 -1.07 -22.86 -11.38
C ASN A 45 -2.32 -23.72 -11.12
N SER A 46 -2.21 -25.06 -11.10
CA SER A 46 -3.33 -25.92 -10.73
C SER A 46 -3.80 -25.73 -9.28
N ARG A 47 -2.88 -25.40 -8.37
CA ARG A 47 -3.19 -25.11 -6.95
C ARG A 47 -3.71 -23.69 -6.76
N ILE A 48 -3.18 -22.75 -7.54
CA ILE A 48 -3.54 -21.32 -7.51
C ILE A 48 -4.84 -21.02 -8.23
N LYS A 49 -5.29 -21.82 -9.20
CA LYS A 49 -6.67 -21.69 -9.73
C LYS A 49 -7.77 -21.80 -8.66
N LYS A 50 -7.44 -22.26 -7.45
CA LYS A 50 -8.31 -22.28 -6.25
C LYS A 50 -8.04 -21.13 -5.26
N ILE A 51 -7.07 -20.24 -5.51
CA ILE A 51 -6.72 -19.06 -4.70
C ILE A 51 -6.99 -17.83 -5.58
N ASP A 52 -7.49 -16.76 -4.97
CA ASP A 52 -7.83 -15.53 -5.67
C ASP A 52 -6.69 -15.04 -6.59
N ARG A 53 -7.03 -14.68 -7.84
CA ARG A 53 -6.10 -14.44 -8.95
C ARG A 53 -5.46 -13.05 -8.92
N SER A 54 -5.76 -12.25 -7.91
CA SER A 54 -5.41 -10.82 -7.84
C SER A 54 -3.91 -10.51 -7.73
N GLN A 55 -3.02 -11.50 -7.53
CA GLN A 55 -1.59 -11.22 -7.26
C GLN A 55 -0.57 -11.99 -8.11
N LEU A 56 -0.96 -12.69 -9.17
CA LEU A 56 0.00 -13.47 -9.96
C LEU A 56 -0.09 -13.17 -11.44
N MET A 57 0.35 -11.95 -11.79
CA MET A 57 0.64 -11.56 -13.17
C MET A 57 1.97 -12.18 -13.60
N TRP A 58 1.95 -13.46 -13.97
CA TRP A 58 3.07 -14.13 -14.65
C TRP A 58 2.67 -14.37 -16.10
N LEU A 59 3.22 -13.58 -17.02
CA LEU A 59 3.07 -13.82 -18.45
C LEU A 59 4.42 -13.85 -19.16
N ARG A 60 4.52 -14.91 -19.96
CA ARG A 60 5.61 -15.50 -20.72
C ARG A 60 6.44 -14.54 -21.60
N ARG A 61 7.71 -14.96 -21.73
CA ARG A 61 8.57 -14.91 -22.94
C ARG A 61 8.79 -13.54 -23.59
N THR A 62 9.85 -12.89 -23.14
CA THR A 62 11.05 -12.43 -23.90
C THR A 62 12.04 -12.01 -22.82
N CYS A 63 13.29 -11.64 -23.15
CA CYS A 63 14.29 -11.24 -22.16
C CYS A 63 13.93 -9.88 -21.49
N VAL A 64 12.83 -9.82 -20.74
CA VAL A 64 12.18 -8.59 -20.28
C VAL A 64 11.74 -8.79 -18.83
N MET A 65 12.29 -7.98 -17.94
CA MET A 65 11.93 -7.97 -16.53
C MET A 65 10.41 -7.73 -16.39
N PRO A 66 9.66 -8.53 -15.60
CA PRO A 66 8.24 -8.28 -15.36
C PRO A 66 7.99 -6.86 -14.86
N CYS A 67 6.89 -6.21 -15.27
CA CYS A 67 6.57 -4.85 -14.81
C CYS A 67 6.45 -4.74 -13.28
N VAL A 68 6.03 -5.83 -12.62
CA VAL A 68 5.97 -5.92 -11.16
C VAL A 68 7.38 -5.86 -10.54
N ASP A 69 8.35 -6.55 -11.13
CA ASP A 69 9.75 -6.50 -10.68
C ASP A 69 10.35 -5.10 -10.88
N MET A 70 9.95 -4.38 -11.94
CA MET A 70 10.34 -2.98 -12.14
C MET A 70 9.85 -2.10 -10.99
N ILE A 71 8.61 -2.27 -10.52
CA ILE A 71 8.06 -1.50 -9.39
C ILE A 71 8.85 -1.77 -8.11
N TYR A 72 9.20 -3.04 -7.84
CA TYR A 72 10.02 -3.37 -6.66
C TYR A 72 11.45 -2.82 -6.74
N ILE A 73 12.03 -2.78 -7.94
CA ILE A 73 13.34 -2.17 -8.15
C ILE A 73 13.27 -0.65 -8.02
N LEU A 74 12.25 0.00 -8.56
CA LEU A 74 12.00 1.42 -8.37
C LEU A 74 11.84 1.77 -6.90
N LEU A 75 11.08 0.98 -6.15
CA LEU A 75 10.94 1.17 -4.71
C LEU A 75 12.29 1.07 -4.00
N ALA A 76 13.10 0.06 -4.35
CA ALA A 76 14.44 -0.10 -3.79
C ALA A 76 15.40 1.04 -4.16
N ILE A 77 15.27 1.63 -5.36
CA ILE A 77 16.01 2.83 -5.75
C ILE A 77 15.56 4.04 -4.93
N SER A 78 14.24 4.26 -4.78
CA SER A 78 13.65 5.38 -4.05
C SER A 78 13.99 5.38 -2.55
N VAL A 79 14.08 4.20 -1.93
CA VAL A 79 14.56 4.05 -0.55
C VAL A 79 16.04 4.44 -0.42
N GLY A 80 16.80 4.31 -1.50
CA GLY A 80 18.23 4.58 -1.52
C GLY A 80 19.04 3.50 -0.80
N TRP A 81 20.36 3.57 -0.95
CA TRP A 81 21.30 2.69 -0.26
C TRP A 81 22.52 3.45 0.23
N ILE A 82 23.16 2.89 1.25
CA ILE A 82 24.45 3.37 1.74
C ILE A 82 25.53 2.90 0.77
N ASN A 83 26.26 3.84 0.18
CA ASN A 83 27.39 3.57 -0.69
C ASN A 83 28.65 3.20 0.13
N LYS A 84 29.74 2.78 -0.56
CA LYS A 84 31.00 2.39 0.11
C LYS A 84 31.68 3.53 0.88
N GLU A 85 31.33 4.77 0.58
CA GLU A 85 31.84 5.99 1.22
C GLU A 85 30.88 6.50 2.31
N HIS A 86 29.91 5.68 2.73
CA HIS A 86 28.85 6.01 3.70
C HIS A 86 27.88 7.14 3.26
N GLY A 87 27.94 7.59 2.01
CA GLY A 87 26.94 8.47 1.42
C GLY A 87 25.65 7.71 1.08
N SER A 88 24.49 8.27 1.44
CA SER A 88 23.19 7.76 1.02
C SER A 88 22.90 8.18 -0.42
N THR A 89 22.35 7.27 -1.24
CA THR A 89 21.87 7.62 -2.59
C THR A 89 20.46 8.22 -2.61
N MET A 90 19.80 8.35 -1.45
CA MET A 90 18.41 8.79 -1.35
C MET A 90 18.17 10.15 -2.02
N ASP A 91 19.07 11.12 -1.85
CA ASP A 91 18.94 12.46 -2.46
C ASP A 91 19.02 12.41 -4.00
N THR A 92 19.76 11.44 -4.54
CA THR A 92 19.93 11.21 -5.98
C THR A 92 18.94 10.19 -6.54
N ALA A 93 18.11 9.58 -5.70
CA ALA A 93 17.23 8.48 -6.08
C ALA A 93 16.28 8.83 -7.23
N PRO A 94 15.68 10.04 -7.33
CA PRO A 94 14.84 10.39 -8.47
C PRO A 94 15.58 10.38 -9.80
N VAL A 95 16.85 10.81 -9.81
CA VAL A 95 17.70 10.80 -11.01
C VAL A 95 18.02 9.37 -11.41
N ILE A 96 18.39 8.53 -10.44
CA ILE A 96 18.70 7.11 -10.67
C ILE A 96 17.45 6.36 -11.18
N ALA A 97 16.28 6.64 -10.59
CA ALA A 97 15.01 6.03 -11.02
C ALA A 97 14.63 6.45 -12.44
N SER A 98 14.82 7.73 -12.78
CA SER A 98 14.57 8.23 -14.14
C SER A 98 15.52 7.61 -15.17
N ASP A 99 16.82 7.53 -14.87
CA ASP A 99 17.82 6.86 -15.71
C ASP A 99 17.46 5.39 -15.90
N PHE A 100 17.09 4.71 -14.81
CA PHE A 100 16.63 3.32 -14.84
C PHE A 100 15.44 3.12 -15.76
N MET A 101 14.39 3.92 -15.63
CA MET A 101 13.22 3.83 -16.49
C MET A 101 13.55 4.14 -17.95
N TYR A 102 14.35 5.17 -18.20
CA TYR A 102 14.73 5.56 -19.55
C TYR A 102 15.52 4.46 -20.26
N ASN A 103 16.51 3.87 -19.58
CA ASN A 103 17.34 2.80 -20.14
C ASN A 103 16.53 1.51 -20.34
N ILE A 104 15.66 1.13 -19.41
CA ILE A 104 14.77 -0.03 -19.60
C ILE A 104 13.82 0.16 -20.79
N LEU A 105 13.25 1.37 -20.97
CA LEU A 105 12.42 1.68 -22.13
C LEU A 105 13.23 1.65 -23.43
N THR A 106 14.46 2.15 -23.41
CA THR A 106 15.34 2.19 -24.56
C THR A 106 15.83 0.78 -24.94
N ASP A 107 16.16 -0.07 -23.96
CA ASP A 107 16.52 -1.49 -24.16
C ASP A 107 15.38 -2.24 -24.88
N GLN A 108 14.13 -2.00 -24.47
CA GLN A 108 12.96 -2.60 -25.11
C GLN A 108 12.75 -2.12 -26.55
N MET A 109 13.10 -0.87 -26.87
CA MET A 109 12.95 -0.29 -28.21
C MET A 109 14.12 -0.63 -29.14
N SER A 110 15.34 -0.76 -28.62
CA SER A 110 16.57 -0.91 -29.42
C SER A 110 17.09 -2.33 -29.52
N GLN A 111 16.60 -3.28 -28.71
CA GLN A 111 17.09 -4.67 -28.59
C GLN A 111 18.54 -4.83 -28.09
N ASP A 112 19.24 -3.74 -27.79
CA ASP A 112 20.55 -3.72 -27.15
C ASP A 112 20.38 -3.35 -25.67
N SER A 113 20.96 -4.15 -24.76
CA SER A 113 20.87 -3.92 -23.30
C SER A 113 21.92 -2.91 -22.86
N PHE A 114 21.50 -1.71 -22.47
CA PHE A 114 22.37 -0.64 -21.95
C PHE A 114 22.80 -0.88 -20.51
N TYR A 115 22.07 -1.68 -19.73
CA TYR A 115 22.48 -2.05 -18.38
C TYR A 115 23.50 -3.19 -18.37
N ASP A 116 24.65 -2.94 -17.74
CA ASP A 116 25.60 -3.98 -17.37
C ASP A 116 24.89 -5.02 -16.46
N LYS A 117 25.10 -6.30 -16.77
CA LYS A 117 24.64 -7.44 -15.96
C LYS A 117 25.00 -7.26 -14.49
N MET A 118 26.15 -6.64 -14.18
CA MET A 118 26.56 -6.33 -12.82
C MET A 118 25.58 -5.39 -12.10
N ILE A 119 25.12 -4.32 -12.76
CA ILE A 119 24.19 -3.34 -12.18
C ILE A 119 22.85 -4.00 -11.89
N MET A 120 22.32 -4.78 -12.84
CA MET A 120 21.07 -5.51 -12.64
C MET A 120 21.16 -6.54 -11.51
N THR A 121 22.29 -7.24 -11.37
CA THR A 121 22.52 -8.15 -10.24
C THR A 121 22.52 -7.41 -8.90
N GLN A 122 23.15 -6.23 -8.84
CA GLN A 122 23.15 -5.41 -7.62
C GLN A 122 21.74 -4.92 -7.26
N LEU A 123 21.00 -4.38 -8.23
CA LEU A 123 19.62 -3.92 -8.02
C LEU A 123 18.72 -5.06 -7.53
N LYS A 124 18.76 -6.23 -8.18
CA LYS A 124 18.01 -7.41 -7.73
C LYS A 124 18.35 -7.81 -6.30
N HIS A 125 19.64 -7.85 -5.97
CA HIS A 125 20.07 -8.21 -4.62
C HIS A 125 19.55 -7.20 -3.57
N LYS A 126 19.59 -5.90 -3.89
CA LYS A 126 19.07 -4.84 -3.02
C LYS A 126 17.56 -4.90 -2.86
N THR A 127 16.82 -5.14 -3.94
CA THR A 127 15.36 -5.34 -3.88
C THR A 127 15.01 -6.53 -3.00
N ILE A 128 15.70 -7.66 -3.15
CA ILE A 128 15.48 -8.84 -2.30
C ILE A 128 15.76 -8.50 -0.82
N GLN A 129 16.86 -7.80 -0.53
CA GLN A 129 17.19 -7.37 0.84
C GLN A 129 16.10 -6.47 1.44
N LEU A 130 15.59 -5.50 0.68
CA LEU A 130 14.50 -4.61 1.11
C LEU A 130 13.24 -5.42 1.42
N MET A 131 12.86 -6.32 0.52
CA MET A 131 11.65 -7.15 0.68
C MET A 131 11.75 -8.04 1.92
N VAL A 132 12.84 -8.80 2.06
CA VAL A 132 13.08 -9.66 3.23
C VAL A 132 13.09 -8.84 4.52
N GLY A 133 13.79 -7.71 4.53
CA GLY A 133 13.82 -6.81 5.69
C GLY A 133 12.43 -6.28 6.07
N THR A 134 11.60 -5.96 5.08
CA THR A 134 10.23 -5.50 5.30
C THR A 134 9.36 -6.62 5.89
N TYR A 135 9.44 -7.84 5.36
CA TYR A 135 8.70 -8.99 5.91
C TYR A 135 9.14 -9.33 7.33
N ASP A 136 10.44 -9.33 7.62
CA ASP A 136 10.97 -9.58 8.97
C ASP A 136 10.51 -8.51 9.97
N MET A 137 10.50 -7.25 9.54
CA MET A 137 10.00 -6.13 10.35
C MET A 137 8.50 -6.30 10.66
N ILE A 138 7.68 -6.61 9.66
CA ILE A 138 6.25 -6.85 9.86
C ILE A 138 6.03 -8.07 10.77
N GLY A 139 6.74 -9.17 10.51
CA GLY A 139 6.60 -10.44 11.24
C GLY A 139 7.06 -10.37 12.70
N SER A 140 8.00 -9.48 13.02
CA SER A 140 8.42 -9.22 14.41
C SER A 140 7.53 -8.19 15.13
N SER A 141 6.67 -7.48 14.40
CA SER A 141 5.78 -6.47 14.98
C SER A 141 4.51 -7.09 15.59
N LYS A 142 4.01 -6.48 16.67
CA LYS A 142 2.74 -6.87 17.29
C LYS A 142 1.60 -6.06 16.69
N ILE A 143 0.93 -6.63 15.69
CA ILE A 143 -0.26 -6.02 15.08
C ILE A 143 -1.48 -6.30 15.95
N ARG A 144 -2.10 -5.22 16.44
CA ARG A 144 -3.35 -5.23 17.20
C ARG A 144 -4.48 -4.78 16.28
N SER A 145 -5.69 -5.25 16.53
CA SER A 145 -6.90 -4.74 15.87
C SER A 145 -7.85 -4.15 16.88
N ARG A 146 -8.49 -3.04 16.54
CA ARG A 146 -9.59 -2.44 17.31
C ARG A 146 -10.76 -2.12 16.37
N MET A 147 -11.97 -2.30 16.88
CA MET A 147 -13.18 -1.86 16.19
C MET A 147 -13.52 -0.44 16.63
N PHE A 148 -13.78 0.44 15.65
CA PHE A 148 -14.40 1.74 15.87
C PHE A 148 -15.70 1.76 15.06
N ALA A 149 -16.82 1.72 15.77
CA ALA A 149 -18.13 1.48 15.19
C ALA A 149 -18.11 0.23 14.26
N SER A 150 -18.40 0.38 12.96
CA SER A 150 -18.35 -0.71 11.98
C SER A 150 -16.98 -0.92 11.33
N HIS A 151 -16.00 -0.05 11.60
CA HIS A 151 -14.69 -0.10 10.94
C HIS A 151 -13.65 -0.79 11.82
N LYS A 152 -13.03 -1.82 11.27
CA LYS A 152 -11.87 -2.46 11.87
C LYS A 152 -10.60 -1.71 11.49
N VAL A 153 -9.77 -1.42 12.48
CA VAL A 153 -8.48 -0.72 12.30
C VAL A 153 -7.35 -1.53 12.91
N PHE A 154 -6.28 -1.71 12.15
CA PHE A 154 -5.03 -2.29 12.63
C PHE A 154 -4.10 -1.21 13.18
N PHE A 155 -3.44 -1.54 14.29
CA PHE A 155 -2.45 -0.70 14.96
C PHE A 155 -1.17 -1.50 15.12
N THR A 156 -0.04 -0.93 14.72
CA THR A 156 1.27 -1.53 14.97
C THR A 156 2.34 -0.47 15.13
N THR A 157 3.43 -0.84 15.80
CA THR A 157 4.65 -0.06 15.85
C THR A 157 5.75 -0.83 15.16
N LEU A 158 6.36 -0.21 14.16
CA LEU A 158 7.43 -0.75 13.33
C LEU A 158 8.77 -0.13 13.76
N TYR A 159 9.80 -0.97 13.75
CA TYR A 159 11.17 -0.62 14.10
C TYR A 159 12.08 -0.98 12.92
N PRO A 160 12.08 -0.17 11.85
CA PRO A 160 12.87 -0.47 10.68
C PRO A 160 14.37 -0.35 10.96
N LYS A 161 15.18 -1.06 10.17
CA LYS A 161 16.65 -0.99 10.24
C LYS A 161 17.23 0.20 9.47
N HIS A 162 16.44 0.79 8.58
CA HIS A 162 16.75 2.00 7.83
C HIS A 162 15.61 3.03 8.01
N PRO A 163 15.86 4.32 7.75
CA PRO A 163 14.79 5.32 7.79
C PRO A 163 13.70 5.03 6.74
N VAL A 164 12.50 4.70 7.20
CA VAL A 164 11.30 4.53 6.38
C VAL A 164 10.53 5.85 6.42
N VAL A 165 10.71 6.65 5.37
CA VAL A 165 10.08 7.98 5.23
C VAL A 165 9.46 8.19 3.85
N HIS A 166 9.84 7.38 2.86
CA HIS A 166 9.35 7.51 1.49
C HIS A 166 7.90 7.01 1.40
N ILE A 167 7.02 7.81 0.79
CA ILE A 167 5.57 7.53 0.78
C ILE A 167 5.22 6.20 0.10
N ASP A 168 5.93 5.85 -0.98
CA ASP A 168 5.69 4.59 -1.68
C ASP A 168 6.11 3.37 -0.85
N GLU A 169 7.14 3.51 -0.01
CA GLU A 169 7.55 2.45 0.92
C GLU A 169 6.51 2.27 2.03
N LEU A 170 6.04 3.38 2.60
CA LEU A 170 4.95 3.38 3.59
C LEU A 170 3.68 2.72 3.04
N ARG A 171 3.30 3.09 1.80
CA ARG A 171 2.17 2.52 1.11
C ARG A 171 2.35 1.04 0.84
N PHE A 172 3.54 0.63 0.43
CA PHE A 172 3.87 -0.78 0.20
C PHE A 172 3.78 -1.59 1.51
N ILE A 173 4.30 -1.07 2.62
CA ILE A 173 4.20 -1.71 3.94
C ILE A 173 2.74 -1.86 4.36
N GLY A 174 1.94 -0.79 4.26
CA GLY A 174 0.51 -0.84 4.59
C GLY A 174 -0.26 -1.85 3.72
N TYR A 175 0.04 -1.88 2.41
CA TYR A 175 -0.52 -2.88 1.52
C TYR A 175 -0.16 -4.32 1.93
N LEU A 176 1.09 -4.57 2.33
CA LEU A 176 1.52 -5.89 2.78
C LEU A 176 0.82 -6.32 4.07
N ILE A 177 0.76 -5.44 5.07
CA ILE A 177 0.05 -5.72 6.33
C ILE A 177 -1.42 -6.04 6.03
N SER A 178 -2.06 -5.22 5.20
CA SER A 178 -3.47 -5.43 4.84
C SER A 178 -3.67 -6.76 4.14
N SER A 179 -2.79 -7.09 3.20
CA SER A 179 -2.85 -8.35 2.45
C SER A 179 -2.64 -9.57 3.34
N ILE A 180 -1.75 -9.50 4.34
CA ILE A 180 -1.44 -10.62 5.23
C ILE A 180 -2.54 -10.81 6.28
N TYR A 181 -3.02 -9.73 6.89
CA TYR A 181 -3.88 -9.80 8.07
C TYR A 181 -5.38 -9.71 7.76
N SER A 182 -5.77 -9.08 6.65
CA SER A 182 -7.19 -9.03 6.22
C SER A 182 -7.65 -10.37 5.63
N ARG A 183 -6.76 -11.10 4.94
CA ARG A 183 -7.07 -12.41 4.33
C ARG A 183 -7.18 -13.57 5.33
N GLY A 184 -6.94 -13.33 6.62
CA GLY A 184 -6.83 -14.36 7.65
C GLY A 184 -7.99 -14.44 8.67
N GLN A 185 -8.97 -13.55 8.62
CA GLN A 185 -10.08 -13.49 9.60
C GLN A 185 -11.45 -13.80 8.97
N GLY A 186 -11.52 -14.88 8.19
CA GLY A 186 -12.77 -15.43 7.69
C GLY A 186 -13.45 -16.32 8.73
N GLY A 187 -14.08 -15.70 9.73
CA GLY A 187 -15.06 -16.32 10.61
C GLY A 187 -16.11 -15.27 10.90
N ASP A 188 -17.27 -15.40 10.26
CA ASP A 188 -18.37 -14.43 10.17
C ASP A 188 -18.16 -13.22 9.23
N GLY A 189 -18.66 -13.37 8.01
CA GLY A 189 -19.40 -12.29 7.34
C GLY A 189 -18.63 -11.01 6.99
N GLY A 190 -17.59 -11.12 6.17
CA GLY A 190 -17.05 -10.00 5.40
C GLY A 190 -15.53 -9.99 5.33
N GLU A 191 -15.00 -10.08 4.12
CA GLU A 191 -13.64 -9.62 3.81
C GLU A 191 -13.61 -8.10 4.00
N GLY A 192 -13.49 -7.66 5.25
CA GLY A 192 -13.58 -6.24 5.59
C GLY A 192 -12.27 -5.52 5.26
N LEU A 193 -12.34 -4.51 4.39
CA LEU A 193 -11.28 -3.52 4.23
C LEU A 193 -10.91 -2.95 5.60
N CYS A 194 -9.66 -3.16 6.02
CA CYS A 194 -9.15 -2.71 7.32
C CYS A 194 -8.25 -1.49 7.10
N ARG A 195 -8.57 -0.38 7.76
CA ARG A 195 -7.64 0.76 7.83
C ARG A 195 -6.47 0.40 8.75
N GLU A 196 -5.34 1.07 8.57
CA GLU A 196 -4.16 0.80 9.37
C GLU A 196 -3.51 2.09 9.84
N LEU A 197 -3.20 2.13 11.12
CA LEU A 197 -2.37 3.18 11.72
C LEU A 197 -1.03 2.57 12.11
N LEU A 198 0.00 2.92 11.35
CA LEU A 198 1.37 2.48 11.56
C LEU A 198 2.13 3.56 12.33
N PHE A 199 2.82 3.18 13.40
CA PHE A 199 3.78 4.04 14.10
C PHE A 199 5.19 3.58 13.77
N ILE A 200 6.01 4.44 13.20
CA ILE A 200 7.32 4.08 12.67
C ILE A 200 8.36 4.81 13.50
N LYS A 201 9.16 4.04 14.23
CA LYS A 201 10.28 4.54 15.00
C LYS A 201 11.55 4.37 14.17
N ASN A 202 11.85 5.37 13.34
CA ASN A 202 13.02 5.36 12.48
C ASN A 202 14.32 5.34 13.31
N PRO A 203 15.37 4.68 12.81
CA PRO A 203 16.68 4.75 13.44
C PRO A 203 17.19 6.20 13.39
N ASP A 204 17.93 6.60 14.43
CA ASP A 204 18.60 7.90 14.52
C ASP A 204 17.68 9.14 14.44
N THR A 205 16.39 8.97 14.71
CA THR A 205 15.42 10.07 14.83
C THR A 205 14.79 10.09 16.22
N ASP A 206 14.71 11.28 16.84
CA ASP A 206 14.12 11.47 18.17
C ASP A 206 12.57 11.42 18.19
N GLY A 207 11.93 11.39 17.01
CA GLY A 207 10.46 11.37 16.86
C GLY A 207 9.89 10.04 16.39
N ILE A 208 8.57 10.01 16.22
CA ILE A 208 7.83 8.90 15.59
C ILE A 208 7.04 9.43 14.42
N LEU A 209 7.10 8.71 13.31
CA LEU A 209 6.24 8.95 12.16
C LEU A 209 4.97 8.12 12.31
N ALA A 210 3.79 8.75 12.35
CA ALA A 210 2.53 8.04 12.16
C ALA A 210 2.16 8.04 10.68
N TYR A 211 1.76 6.88 10.17
CA TYR A 211 1.30 6.69 8.80
C TYR A 211 -0.06 6.01 8.78
N GLY A 212 -0.98 6.61 8.03
CA GLY A 212 -2.33 6.10 7.83
C GLY A 212 -2.48 5.42 6.48
N TYR A 213 -2.87 4.15 6.48
CA TYR A 213 -3.18 3.40 5.27
C TYR A 213 -4.67 3.05 5.20
N SER A 214 -5.27 3.21 4.02
CA SER A 214 -6.63 2.79 3.71
C SER A 214 -6.58 1.95 2.42
N PRO A 215 -6.89 0.64 2.46
CA PRO A 215 -6.98 -0.17 1.25
C PRO A 215 -8.23 0.21 0.43
N ASP A 216 -8.13 0.12 -0.89
CA ASP A 216 -9.24 0.23 -1.85
C ASP A 216 -10.20 1.39 -1.54
N VAL A 217 -9.65 2.61 -1.53
CA VAL A 217 -10.40 3.84 -1.24
C VAL A 217 -11.58 3.99 -2.20
N THR A 218 -12.78 4.06 -1.64
CA THR A 218 -14.07 4.19 -2.35
C THR A 218 -14.94 5.25 -1.67
N GLY A 219 -16.09 5.60 -2.24
CA GLY A 219 -17.04 6.53 -1.62
C GLY A 219 -17.46 6.07 -0.21
N ASP A 220 -17.76 4.77 -0.06
CA ASP A 220 -18.20 4.15 1.20
C ASP A 220 -17.02 3.81 2.15
N PHE A 221 -15.79 3.84 1.64
CA PHE A 221 -14.57 3.65 2.41
C PHE A 221 -13.54 4.73 2.05
N PRO A 222 -13.78 6.01 2.41
CA PRO A 222 -12.91 7.10 2.02
C PRO A 222 -11.62 7.07 2.82
N ASP A 223 -10.59 7.72 2.26
CA ASP A 223 -9.40 8.04 3.04
C ASP A 223 -9.72 9.18 4.02
N ILE A 224 -9.49 8.93 5.31
CA ILE A 224 -9.81 9.85 6.40
C ILE A 224 -8.56 10.37 7.11
N TRP A 225 -7.37 9.89 6.73
CA TRP A 225 -6.15 10.17 7.48
C TRP A 225 -5.78 11.65 7.47
N ALA A 226 -6.00 12.33 6.34
CA ALA A 226 -5.81 13.77 6.23
C ALA A 226 -6.65 14.55 7.25
N LEU A 227 -7.91 14.17 7.44
CA LEU A 227 -8.83 14.80 8.40
C LEU A 227 -8.37 14.55 9.84
N VAL A 228 -8.00 13.30 10.16
CA VAL A 228 -7.54 12.91 11.50
C VAL A 228 -6.25 13.64 11.88
N PHE A 229 -5.27 13.65 10.97
CA PHE A 229 -3.94 14.21 11.22
C PHE A 229 -3.92 15.74 11.20
N SER A 230 -4.65 16.39 10.29
CA SER A 230 -4.78 17.85 10.33
C SER A 230 -5.47 18.30 11.63
N SER A 231 -6.57 17.67 12.03
CA SER A 231 -7.31 18.02 13.25
C SER A 231 -6.43 17.99 14.51
N ILE A 232 -5.61 16.96 14.70
CA ILE A 232 -4.74 16.88 15.88
C ILE A 232 -3.59 17.89 15.83
N SER A 233 -3.03 18.14 14.64
CA SER A 233 -1.93 19.10 14.47
C SER A 233 -2.34 20.55 14.74
N HIS A 234 -3.60 20.91 14.50
CA HIS A 234 -4.13 22.23 14.83
C HIS A 234 -4.27 22.47 16.33
N GLU A 235 -4.46 21.41 17.12
CA GLU A 235 -4.66 21.50 18.56
C GLU A 235 -3.34 21.46 19.34
N ASP A 236 -2.31 20.82 18.79
CA ASP A 236 -1.07 20.58 19.50
C ASP A 236 0.15 20.59 18.57
N SER A 237 1.08 21.50 18.87
CA SER A 237 2.32 21.74 18.14
C SER A 237 3.32 20.58 18.19
N SER A 238 3.13 19.60 19.08
CA SER A 238 3.93 18.36 19.10
C SER A 238 3.63 17.45 17.91
N PHE A 239 2.55 17.70 17.17
CA PHE A 239 2.19 17.00 15.94
C PHE A 239 2.41 17.91 14.74
N VAL A 240 3.23 17.48 13.78
CA VAL A 240 3.51 18.23 12.56
C VAL A 240 2.88 17.50 11.38
N PHE A 241 1.94 18.19 10.74
CA PHE A 241 1.22 17.70 9.58
C PHE A 241 1.70 18.40 8.31
N ASP A 242 1.98 17.62 7.27
CA ASP A 242 2.39 18.10 5.95
C ASP A 242 1.26 17.86 4.95
N VAL A 243 0.69 18.93 4.41
CA VAL A 243 -0.43 18.86 3.45
C VAL A 243 -0.05 18.11 2.18
N PHE A 244 1.22 18.11 1.79
CA PHE A 244 1.71 17.35 0.63
C PHE A 244 1.88 15.87 0.93
N ARG A 245 1.86 15.47 2.21
CA ARG A 245 1.90 14.08 2.67
C ARG A 245 0.74 13.83 3.65
N PRO A 246 -0.52 13.86 3.17
CA PRO A 246 -1.71 13.91 4.00
C PRO A 246 -1.94 12.64 4.85
N ASN A 247 -1.25 11.55 4.51
CA ASN A 247 -1.31 10.28 5.22
C ASN A 247 -0.18 10.11 6.23
N THR A 248 0.58 11.17 6.52
CA THR A 248 1.68 11.16 7.48
C THR A 248 1.49 12.22 8.55
N LEU A 249 1.99 11.92 9.75
CA LEU A 249 2.04 12.86 10.86
C LEU A 249 3.32 12.64 11.65
N ASP A 250 4.16 13.66 11.75
CA ASP A 250 5.38 13.62 12.56
C ASP A 250 5.03 13.93 14.02
N ILE A 251 5.39 13.03 14.93
CA ILE A 251 5.15 13.14 16.37
C ILE A 251 6.47 13.49 17.05
N ARG A 252 6.52 14.68 17.65
CA ARG A 252 7.67 15.23 18.40
C ARG A 252 7.47 15.17 19.93
N SER A 253 6.48 14.40 20.39
CA SER A 253 6.17 14.24 21.82
C SER A 253 7.09 13.21 22.48
N ASP A 254 7.58 13.53 23.68
CA ASP A 254 8.32 12.59 24.54
C ASP A 254 7.41 11.46 25.06
N ASP A 255 6.10 11.72 25.21
CA ASP A 255 5.10 10.72 25.60
C ASP A 255 4.40 10.13 24.37
N ILE A 256 4.99 9.04 23.86
CA ILE A 256 4.54 8.31 22.69
C ILE A 256 3.17 7.66 22.91
N GLU A 257 2.92 7.08 24.10
CA GLU A 257 1.67 6.35 24.34
C GLU A 257 0.49 7.31 24.49
N SER A 258 0.69 8.46 25.13
CA SER A 258 -0.29 9.55 25.11
C SER A 258 -0.59 10.03 23.68
N ALA A 259 0.45 10.22 22.85
CA ALA A 259 0.28 10.62 21.45
C ALA A 259 -0.54 9.58 20.65
N LYS A 260 -0.22 8.29 20.78
CA LYS A 260 -0.97 7.19 20.15
C LYS A 260 -2.44 7.19 20.56
N ASN A 261 -2.72 7.40 21.85
CA ASN A 261 -4.08 7.43 22.38
C ASN A 261 -4.88 8.62 21.82
N ARG A 262 -4.27 9.80 21.72
CA ARG A 262 -4.92 10.98 21.15
C ARG A 262 -5.25 10.82 19.66
N ILE A 263 -4.32 10.27 18.87
CA ILE A 263 -4.58 9.97 17.46
C ILE A 263 -5.71 8.93 17.34
N SER A 264 -5.68 7.89 18.16
CA SER A 264 -6.72 6.84 18.18
C SER A 264 -8.10 7.40 18.52
N GLU A 265 -8.16 8.38 19.43
CA GLU A 265 -9.41 9.04 19.81
C GLU A 265 -9.93 9.96 18.69
N ARG A 266 -9.05 10.73 18.04
CA ARG A 266 -9.42 11.55 16.88
C ARG A 266 -9.91 10.69 15.71
N LEU A 267 -9.28 9.54 15.49
CA LEU A 267 -9.72 8.54 14.52
C LEU A 267 -11.12 8.01 14.84
N ARG A 268 -11.40 7.69 16.12
CA ARG A 268 -12.72 7.25 16.57
C ARG A 268 -13.80 8.29 16.23
N ILE A 269 -13.55 9.55 16.59
CA ILE A 269 -14.49 10.66 16.32
C ILE A 269 -14.73 10.81 14.81
N ALA A 270 -13.69 10.78 13.98
CA ALA A 270 -13.81 10.92 12.53
C ALA A 270 -14.63 9.79 11.90
N LEU A 271 -14.45 8.55 12.37
CA LEU A 271 -15.21 7.40 11.90
C LEU A 271 -16.68 7.43 12.36
N GLU A 272 -16.94 7.83 13.60
CA GLU A 272 -18.30 7.96 14.13
C GLU A 272 -19.06 9.10 13.43
N ALA A 273 -18.46 10.28 13.26
CA ALA A 273 -19.08 11.42 12.58
C ALA A 273 -19.47 11.12 11.13
N LYS A 274 -18.66 10.31 10.42
CA LYS A 274 -18.96 9.85 9.06
C LYS A 274 -20.13 8.87 8.99
N GLN A 275 -20.35 8.07 10.03
CA GLN A 275 -21.56 7.24 10.09
C GLN A 275 -22.81 8.11 10.20
N PHE A 276 -22.78 9.16 11.03
CA PHE A 276 -23.91 10.09 11.16
C PHE A 276 -24.24 10.83 9.86
N SER A 277 -23.24 11.31 9.11
CA SER A 277 -23.51 11.98 7.81
C SER A 277 -24.16 11.06 6.78
N TYR A 278 -23.87 9.75 6.81
CA TYR A 278 -24.49 8.76 5.91
C TYR A 278 -25.95 8.46 6.28
N PHE A 279 -26.34 8.61 7.55
CA PHE A 279 -27.74 8.46 7.96
C PHE A 279 -28.56 9.72 7.66
N ASP A 280 -27.99 10.92 7.82
CA ASP A 280 -28.65 12.17 7.44
C ASP A 280 -28.89 12.28 5.92
N ASP A 281 -27.94 11.82 5.09
CA ASP A 281 -28.13 11.82 3.63
C ASP A 281 -29.16 10.76 3.18
N ALA A 282 -29.29 9.63 3.89
CA ALA A 282 -30.27 8.59 3.59
C ALA A 282 -31.72 9.01 3.92
N ASP A 283 -31.91 9.83 4.96
CA ASP A 283 -33.22 10.39 5.31
C ASP A 283 -33.58 11.62 4.44
N SER A 284 -32.62 12.21 3.73
CA SER A 284 -32.85 13.36 2.82
C SER A 284 -33.32 12.98 1.40
N LEU A 285 -33.33 11.69 1.05
CA LEU A 285 -33.76 11.20 -0.28
C LEU A 285 -35.25 10.83 -0.36
N THR A 286 -36.03 11.12 0.69
CA THR A 286 -37.49 11.03 0.64
C THR A 286 -38.08 12.38 1.02
N GLU A 287 -38.76 13.00 0.06
CA GLU A 287 -39.54 14.25 0.18
C GLU A 287 -38.75 15.55 0.01
N GLU A 288 -38.51 15.95 -1.26
CA GLU A 288 -38.90 17.27 -1.80
C GLU A 288 -38.50 17.41 -3.29
N GLU A 289 -39.06 16.58 -4.17
CA GLU A 289 -39.33 17.01 -5.55
C GLU A 289 -40.72 17.69 -5.57
N ALA A 290 -40.81 18.83 -4.89
CA ALA A 290 -41.97 19.71 -4.96
C ALA A 290 -41.76 20.73 -6.09
N SER A 291 -42.54 20.50 -7.14
CA SER A 291 -42.83 21.34 -8.30
C SER A 291 -42.59 22.85 -8.14
N PHE A 292 -42.01 23.46 -9.17
CA PHE A 292 -42.39 24.81 -9.57
C PHE A 292 -42.71 24.84 -11.07
N SER A 293 -43.99 24.65 -11.38
CA SER A 293 -44.60 25.07 -12.64
C SER A 293 -44.75 26.59 -12.62
N GLY A 294 -44.12 27.29 -13.55
CA GLY A 294 -44.35 28.70 -13.81
C GLY A 294 -44.44 28.94 -15.31
N THR A 295 -45.64 28.80 -15.86
CA THR A 295 -46.02 29.36 -17.17
C THR A 295 -46.29 30.85 -17.04
N ASP A 296 -45.65 31.60 -17.93
CA ASP A 296 -46.06 32.83 -18.64
C ASP A 296 -46.70 34.00 -17.89
N ASP A 297 -46.08 35.17 -18.04
CA ASP A 297 -46.77 36.42 -18.38
C ASP A 297 -45.81 37.33 -19.18
N GLU A 298 -46.10 37.50 -20.47
CA GLU A 298 -45.72 38.68 -21.26
C GLU A 298 -46.46 39.92 -20.70
N VAL A 299 -45.85 41.12 -20.72
CA VAL A 299 -46.35 42.35 -21.36
C VAL A 299 -45.33 43.50 -21.18
N ASP A 300 -44.81 43.94 -22.32
CA ASP A 300 -44.36 45.28 -22.76
C ASP A 300 -43.95 46.40 -21.78
N ALA A 301 -42.76 46.95 -22.03
CA ALA A 301 -42.55 48.41 -22.06
C ALA A 301 -41.52 48.81 -23.13
N ALA A 302 -41.96 49.70 -24.02
CA ALA A 302 -41.33 50.15 -25.25
C ALA A 302 -40.13 51.10 -25.07
N GLY A 303 -39.33 51.21 -26.14
CA GLY A 303 -38.69 52.48 -26.50
C GLY A 303 -37.25 52.40 -27.01
N SER A 304 -37.02 52.04 -28.29
CA SER A 304 -35.85 52.54 -29.02
C SER A 304 -36.16 52.73 -30.51
N GLN A 305 -35.52 53.77 -31.05
CA GLN A 305 -35.85 54.54 -32.24
C GLN A 305 -35.46 53.86 -33.56
N SER A 306 -36.25 54.08 -34.62
CA SER A 306 -35.72 54.40 -35.96
C SER A 306 -36.84 54.91 -36.91
N GLN A 307 -36.63 56.15 -37.39
CA GLN A 307 -37.21 56.85 -38.54
C GLN A 307 -38.71 57.22 -38.54
#